data_AF-A0A9D5TFW6-F1
#
_entry.id   AF-A0A9D5TFW6-F1
#
_cell.length_a   1.000
_cell.length_b   1.000
_cell.length_c   1.000
_cell.angle_alpha   90.00
_cell.angle_beta   90.00
_cell.angle_gamma   90.00
#
_symmetry.space_group_name_H-M   'P 1'
#
loop_
_entity.id
_entity.type
_entity.pdbx_description
1 polymer ?
#
loop_
_entity_poly.entity_id
_entity_poly.type
_entity_poly.pdbx_seq_one_letter_code
_entity_poly.pdbx_strand_id
1 'polypeptide(L)'
;MKADRAQLELLLKTARGQIDGILKMVDEDRYCLEISTQISAAASLLKKANRTVLRSHMDHCVRQAVADGTVDTKLDELTLLLDKLTD
;
A
#
# COMPACT_ATOMS: atom_id res chain seq x y z
N MET A 1 -4.84 -12.89 7.55
CA MET A 1 -5.04 -11.69 6.71
C MET A 1 -6.34 -11.85 5.94
N LYS A 2 -7.37 -11.05 6.22
CA LYS A 2 -8.66 -11.07 5.48
C LYS A 2 -8.79 -9.90 4.49
N ALA A 3 -7.66 -9.35 4.05
CA ALA A 3 -7.69 -8.40 2.94
C ALA A 3 -8.18 -9.15 1.70
N ASP A 4 -8.87 -8.46 0.80
CA ASP A 4 -9.20 -9.01 -0.52
C ASP A 4 -7.89 -9.38 -1.22
N ARG A 5 -7.52 -10.66 -1.05
CA ARG A 5 -6.23 -11.19 -1.47
C ARG A 5 -6.06 -11.07 -2.97
N ALA A 6 -7.15 -11.28 -3.72
CA ALA A 6 -7.14 -11.15 -5.17
C ALA A 6 -6.86 -9.70 -5.58
N GLN A 7 -7.53 -8.74 -4.93
CA GLN A 7 -7.29 -7.32 -5.19
C GLN A 7 -5.85 -6.90 -4.83
N LEU A 8 -5.33 -7.33 -3.69
CA LEU A 8 -3.97 -7.02 -3.26
C LEU A 8 -2.92 -7.61 -4.21
N GLU A 9 -3.06 -8.89 -4.56
CA GLU A 9 -2.17 -9.54 -5.53
C GLU A 9 -2.19 -8.86 -6.89
N LEU A 10 -3.36 -8.42 -7.36
CA LEU A 10 -3.49 -7.67 -8.61
C LEU A 10 -2.69 -6.37 -8.54
N LEU A 11 -2.90 -5.55 -7.51
CA LEU A 11 -2.22 -4.26 -7.36
C LEU A 11 -0.70 -4.42 -7.31
N LEU A 12 -0.21 -5.41 -6.56
CA LEU A 12 1.23 -5.68 -6.44
C LEU A 12 1.83 -6.22 -7.74
N LYS A 13 1.12 -7.11 -8.46
CA LYS A 13 1.56 -7.59 -9.78
C LYS A 13 1.62 -6.45 -10.81
N THR A 14 0.65 -5.53 -10.78
CA THR A 14 0.67 -4.34 -11.65
C THR A 14 1.82 -3.41 -11.30
N ALA A 15 2.06 -3.14 -10.00
CA ALA A 15 3.18 -2.32 -9.56
C ALA A 15 4.52 -2.92 -9.98
N ARG A 16 4.69 -4.25 -9.86
CA ARG A 16 5.88 -4.96 -10.36
C ARG A 16 6.09 -4.74 -11.85
N GLY A 17 5.05 -4.91 -12.67
CA GLY A 17 5.17 -4.67 -14.11
C GLY A 17 5.52 -3.22 -14.47
N GLN A 18 5.04 -2.24 -13.68
CA GLN A 18 5.47 -0.85 -13.83
C GLN A 18 6.94 -0.65 -13.45
N ILE A 19 7.41 -1.27 -12.38
CA ILE A 19 8.84 -1.24 -11.98
C ILE A 19 9.72 -1.85 -13.06
N ASP A 20 9.35 -3.00 -13.61
CA ASP A 20 10.07 -3.65 -14.71
C ASP A 20 10.13 -2.72 -15.94
N GLY A 21 9.02 -2.04 -16.25
CA GLY A 21 8.96 -1.03 -17.31
C GLY A 21 9.88 0.18 -17.04
N ILE A 22 9.89 0.69 -15.81
CA ILE A 22 10.75 1.81 -15.39
C ILE A 22 12.22 1.44 -15.54
N LEU A 23 12.62 0.24 -15.13
CA LEU A 23 14.00 -0.25 -15.28
C LEU A 23 14.42 -0.25 -16.76
N LYS A 24 13.55 -0.75 -17.65
CA LYS A 24 13.80 -0.68 -19.09
C LYS A 24 13.92 0.76 -19.61
N MET A 25 13.10 1.69 -19.11
CA MET A 25 13.21 3.11 -19.49
C MET A 25 14.55 3.72 -19.06
N VAL A 26 15.10 3.29 -17.92
CA VAL A 26 16.42 3.70 -17.44
C VAL A 26 17.51 3.11 -18.34
N ASP A 27 17.42 1.83 -18.68
CA ASP A 27 18.37 1.15 -19.59
C ASP A 27 18.38 1.79 -21.00
N GLU A 28 17.24 2.32 -21.43
CA GLU A 28 17.06 3.02 -22.72
C GLU A 28 17.42 4.52 -22.66
N ASP A 29 17.94 5.02 -21.54
CA ASP A 29 18.28 6.44 -21.30
C ASP A 29 17.13 7.41 -21.65
N ARG A 30 15.91 7.03 -21.29
CA ARG A 30 14.72 7.85 -21.57
C ARG A 30 14.70 9.13 -20.74
N TYR A 31 13.91 10.10 -21.22
CA TYR A 31 13.82 11.41 -20.60
C TYR A 31 13.39 11.33 -19.13
N CYS A 32 14.15 12.01 -18.27
CA CYS A 32 14.01 11.93 -16.81
C CYS A 32 12.59 12.24 -16.30
N LEU A 33 11.87 13.18 -16.93
CA LEU A 33 10.50 13.51 -16.52
C LEU A 33 9.50 12.39 -16.84
N GLU A 34 9.74 11.61 -17.90
CA GLU A 34 8.90 10.45 -18.21
C GLU A 34 9.13 9.32 -17.19
N ILE A 35 10.39 9.06 -16.84
CA ILE A 35 10.76 8.10 -15.80
C ILE A 35 10.13 8.51 -14.46
N SER A 36 10.27 9.79 -14.07
CA SER A 36 9.66 10.35 -12.85
C SER A 36 8.14 10.19 -12.82
N THR A 37 7.48 10.36 -13.97
CA THR A 37 6.03 10.16 -14.09
C THR A 37 5.65 8.69 -13.84
N GLN A 38 6.39 7.74 -14.42
CA GLN A 38 6.14 6.32 -14.21
C GLN A 38 6.43 5.88 -12.77
N ILE A 39 7.49 6.39 -12.14
CA ILE A 39 7.77 6.15 -10.71
C ILE A 39 6.60 6.61 -9.85
N SER A 40 6.06 7.80 -10.12
CA SER A 40 4.90 8.34 -9.40
C SER A 40 3.65 7.47 -9.57
N ALA A 41 3.45 6.88 -10.75
CA ALA A 41 2.37 5.93 -11.00
C ALA A 41 2.54 4.63 -10.19
N ALA A 42 3.75 4.06 -10.17
CA ALA A 42 4.06 2.86 -9.39
C ALA A 42 3.90 3.10 -7.88
N ALA A 43 4.41 4.24 -7.38
CA ALA A 43 4.23 4.64 -5.99
C ALA A 43 2.74 4.79 -5.62
N SER A 44 1.91 5.33 -6.53
CA SER A 44 0.46 5.46 -6.30
C SER A 44 -0.25 4.11 -6.19
N LEU A 45 0.17 3.11 -6.99
CA LEU A 45 -0.32 1.73 -6.86
C LEU A 45 0.08 1.10 -5.53
N LEU A 46 1.34 1.28 -5.10
CA LEU A 46 1.82 0.78 -3.81
C LEU A 46 1.07 1.43 -2.64
N LYS A 47 0.83 2.75 -2.69
CA LYS A 47 0.00 3.45 -1.71
C LYS A 47 -1.42 2.88 -1.66
N LYS A 48 -2.02 2.56 -2.82
CA LYS A 48 -3.34 1.91 -2.90
C LYS A 48 -3.32 0.51 -2.27
N ALA A 49 -2.31 -0.31 -2.57
CA ALA A 49 -2.13 -1.63 -1.99
C ALA A 49 -2.01 -1.56 -0.45
N ASN A 50 -1.20 -0.63 0.06
CA ASN A 50 -1.03 -0.45 1.50
C ASN A 50 -2.34 -0.02 2.19
N ARG A 51 -3.11 0.90 1.58
CA ARG A 51 -4.45 1.28 2.07
C ARG A 51 -5.41 0.10 2.12
N THR A 52 -5.38 -0.82 1.16
CA THR A 52 -6.21 -2.04 1.17
C THR A 52 -5.85 -2.93 2.36
N VAL A 53 -4.56 -3.11 2.65
CA VAL A 53 -4.10 -3.88 3.81
C VAL A 53 -4.58 -3.24 5.11
N LEU A 54 -4.38 -1.93 5.25
CA LEU A 54 -4.76 -1.21 6.47
C LEU A 54 -6.26 -1.19 6.70
N ARG A 55 -7.07 -1.00 5.64
CA ARG A 55 -8.53 -1.10 5.76
C ARG A 55 -8.95 -2.46 6.29
N SER A 56 -8.37 -3.54 5.76
CA SER A 56 -8.67 -4.88 6.26
C SER A 56 -8.23 -5.07 7.71
N HIS A 57 -7.10 -4.49 8.12
CA HIS A 57 -6.66 -4.52 9.50
C HIS A 57 -7.65 -3.79 10.41
N MET A 58 -8.10 -2.60 10.02
CA MET A 58 -9.10 -1.83 10.77
C MET A 58 -10.43 -2.59 10.90
N ASP A 59 -10.95 -3.15 9.81
CA ASP A 59 -12.23 -3.88 9.83
C ASP A 59 -12.21 -5.12 10.72
N HIS A 60 -11.07 -5.81 10.85
CA HIS A 60 -10.97 -7.01 11.69
C HIS A 60 -10.51 -6.71 13.11
N CYS A 61 -9.41 -5.98 13.27
CA CYS A 61 -8.77 -5.79 14.57
C CYS A 61 -9.53 -4.81 15.47
N VAL A 62 -10.11 -3.74 14.92
CA VAL A 62 -10.89 -2.78 15.73
C VAL A 62 -12.23 -3.40 16.15
N ARG A 63 -12.93 -4.08 15.22
CA ARG A 63 -14.19 -4.78 15.57
C ARG A 63 -13.99 -5.85 16.62
N GLN A 64 -12.87 -6.59 16.54
CA GLN A 64 -12.52 -7.59 17.54
C GLN A 64 -12.13 -6.95 18.88
N ALA A 65 -11.35 -5.86 18.87
CA ALA A 65 -10.96 -5.16 20.09
C ALA A 65 -12.15 -4.55 20.85
N VAL A 66 -13.21 -4.14 20.14
CA VAL A 66 -14.48 -3.72 20.76
C VAL A 66 -15.12 -4.87 21.53
N ALA A 67 -15.13 -6.08 20.96
CA ALA A 67 -15.67 -7.26 21.62
C ALA A 67 -14.80 -7.70 22.82
N ASP A 68 -13.48 -7.55 22.71
CA ASP A 68 -12.51 -8.01 23.70
C ASP A 68 -12.17 -6.93 24.77
N GLY A 69 -12.74 -5.72 24.68
CA GLY A 69 -12.47 -4.62 25.62
C GLY A 69 -11.07 -4.00 25.51
N THR A 70 -10.38 -4.17 24.39
CA THR A 70 -8.98 -3.76 24.16
C THR A 70 -8.83 -2.63 23.12
N VAL A 71 -9.88 -1.83 22.95
CA VAL A 71 -9.96 -0.77 21.93
C VAL A 71 -8.78 0.21 21.99
N ASP A 72 -8.43 0.71 23.16
CA ASP A 72 -7.42 1.77 23.30
C ASP A 72 -6.05 1.31 22.77
N THR A 73 -5.61 0.11 23.15
CA THR A 73 -4.36 -0.48 22.66
C THR A 73 -4.35 -0.67 21.14
N LYS A 74 -5.49 -1.00 20.53
CA LYS A 74 -5.59 -1.15 19.07
C LYS A 74 -5.67 0.19 18.34
N LEU A 75 -6.20 1.23 18.96
CA LEU A 75 -6.18 2.59 18.41
C LEU A 75 -4.76 3.18 18.43
N ASP A 76 -3.97 2.90 19.47
CA ASP A 76 -2.56 3.30 19.52
C ASP A 76 -1.74 2.64 18.40
N GLU A 77 -1.92 1.34 18.18
CA GLU A 77 -1.29 0.60 17.09
C GLU A 77 -1.66 1.17 15.71
N LEU A 78 -2.93 1.57 15.54
CA LEU A 78 -3.41 2.19 14.31
C LEU A 78 -2.79 3.57 14.08
N THR A 79 -2.67 4.38 15.12
CA THR A 79 -2.06 5.72 15.05
C THR A 79 -0.62 5.62 14.55
N LEU A 80 0.17 4.70 15.10
CA LEU A 80 1.55 4.45 14.65
C LEU A 80 1.66 4.01 13.18
N LEU A 81 0.64 3.32 12.65
CA LEU A 81 0.60 2.92 11.25
C LEU A 81 0.19 4.07 10.33
N LEU A 82 -0.66 4.99 10.80
CA LEU A 82 -1.07 6.19 10.05
C LEU A 82 0.07 7.19 9.92
N ASP A 83 0.88 7.39 10.97
CA ASP A 83 2.04 8.30 10.92
C ASP A 83 3.03 7.88 9.82
N LYS A 84 3.31 6.57 9.70
CA LYS A 84 4.17 6.00 8.65
C LYS A 84 3.64 6.14 7.22
N LEU A 85 2.38 6.53 7.04
CA LEU A 85 1.77 6.75 5.73
C LEU A 85 1.80 8.22 5.29
N THR A 86 1.92 9.14 6.25
CA THR A 86 1.93 10.59 6.02
C THR A 86 3.34 11.15 5.81
N ASP A 87 4.36 10.41 6.21
CA ASP A 87 5.78 10.65 5.92
C ASP A 87 6.18 10.09 4.53
#